data_AF-A0A2D4SK16-F1
#
_entry.id   AF-A0A2D4SK16-F1
#
_cell.length_a   1.000
_cell.length_b   1.000
_cell.length_c   1.000
_cell.angle_alpha   90.00
_cell.angle_beta   90.00
_cell.angle_gamma   90.00
#
_symmetry.space_group_name_H-M   'P 1'
#
loop_
_entity.id
_entity.type
_entity.pdbx_description
1 polymer ?
#
loop_
_entity_poly.entity_id
_entity_poly.type
_entity_poly.pdbx_seq_one_letter_code
_entity_poly.pdbx_strand_id
1 'polypeptide(L)'
;MTVTYSGFLERFPEFTPHPSGIVNGAIESATADVSSDIFGTQTDRAVRLLSAHIVSIQLSQMGVMIGATDGKVYGEGLDATLYGQEFKRLSDSASDASIIGFVV
;
A
#
# COMPACT_ATOMS: atom_id res chain seq x y z
N MET A 1 -2.09 1.61 15.05
CA MET A 1 -1.37 2.88 15.30
C MET A 1 -1.44 3.67 14.00
N THR A 2 -1.87 4.93 13.98
CA THR A 2 -1.98 5.67 12.71
C THR A 2 -0.62 5.74 12.01
N VAL A 3 -0.56 5.33 10.74
CA VAL A 3 0.65 5.39 9.91
C VAL A 3 0.99 6.85 9.65
N THR A 4 2.21 7.28 9.96
CA THR A 4 2.70 8.64 9.71
C THR A 4 3.66 8.67 8.52
N TYR A 5 3.86 9.84 7.91
CA TYR A 5 4.87 10.03 6.87
C TYR A 5 6.25 9.54 7.28
N SER A 6 6.72 9.91 8.48
CA SER A 6 8.03 9.49 8.98
C SER A 6 8.11 7.97 9.15
N GLY A 7 7.11 7.36 9.79
CA GLY A 7 7.07 5.89 9.98
C GLY A 7 6.86 5.11 8.68
N PHE A 8 6.30 5.74 7.65
CA PHE A 8 6.24 5.18 6.30
C PHE A 8 7.63 5.21 5.64
N LEU A 9 8.34 6.34 5.68
CA LEU A 9 9.68 6.46 5.09
C LEU A 9 10.74 5.64 5.81
N GLU A 10 10.63 5.46 7.13
CA GLU A 10 11.49 4.52 7.86
C GLU A 10 11.40 3.10 7.31
N ARG A 11 10.21 2.71 6.83
CA ARG A 11 9.96 1.39 6.26
C ARG A 11 10.29 1.31 4.77
N PHE A 12 10.05 2.40 4.04
CA PHE A 12 10.22 2.50 2.60
C PHE A 12 11.05 3.75 2.24
N PRO A 13 12.36 3.75 2.56
CA PRO A 13 13.23 4.90 2.34
C PRO A 13 13.35 5.28 0.85
N GLU A 14 13.10 4.35 -0.07
CA GLU A 14 13.08 4.54 -1.52
C GLU A 14 12.07 5.58 -2.02
N PHE A 15 11.05 5.91 -1.22
CA PHE A 15 10.13 7.01 -1.54
C PHE A 15 10.69 8.39 -1.17
N THR A 16 11.92 8.50 -0.68
CA THR A 16 12.62 9.79 -0.54
C THR A 16 13.28 10.15 -1.88
N PRO A 17 13.14 11.37 -2.42
CA PRO A 17 12.63 12.60 -1.78
C PRO A 17 11.21 13.02 -2.23
N HIS A 18 10.29 12.07 -2.46
CA HIS A 18 8.97 12.44 -2.99
C HIS A 18 8.21 13.39 -2.06
N PRO A 19 7.44 14.35 -2.62
CA PRO A 19 6.68 15.32 -1.85
C PRO A 19 5.79 14.66 -0.79
N SER A 20 5.83 15.19 0.43
CA SER A 20 5.05 14.65 1.55
C SER A 20 3.55 14.62 1.27
N GLY A 21 3.04 15.54 0.45
CA GLY A 21 1.64 15.55 0.02
C GLY A 21 1.21 14.29 -0.74
N ILE A 22 2.08 13.75 -1.60
CA ILE A 22 1.79 12.52 -2.37
C ILE A 22 1.71 11.33 -1.42
N VAL A 23 2.70 11.20 -0.52
CA VAL A 23 2.76 10.09 0.43
C VAL A 23 1.63 10.18 1.46
N ASN A 24 1.34 11.36 2.00
CA ASN A 24 0.24 11.55 2.95
C ASN A 24 -1.12 11.28 2.31
N GLY A 25 -1.35 11.72 1.08
CA GLY A 25 -2.59 11.40 0.36
C GLY A 25 -2.76 9.90 0.17
N ALA A 26 -1.69 9.18 -0.17
CA ALA A 26 -1.73 7.72 -0.28
C ALA A 26 -1.95 7.02 1.07
N ILE A 27 -1.41 7.56 2.17
CA ILE A 27 -1.69 7.07 3.53
C ILE A 27 -3.16 7.27 3.90
N GLU A 28 -3.73 8.44 3.60
CA GLU A 28 -5.13 8.74 3.86
C GLU A 28 -6.06 7.82 3.08
N SER A 29 -5.82 7.65 1.77
CA SER A 29 -6.58 6.71 0.94
C SER A 29 -6.48 5.27 1.46
N ALA A 30 -5.26 4.80 1.74
CA ALA A 30 -5.06 3.44 2.25
C ALA A 30 -5.71 3.22 3.63
N THR A 31 -5.73 4.24 4.48
CA THR A 31 -6.38 4.17 5.80
C THR A 31 -7.90 4.06 5.68
N ALA A 32 -8.50 4.69 4.66
CA ALA A 32 -9.93 4.58 4.39
C ALA A 32 -10.32 3.18 3.86
N ASP A 33 -9.44 2.53 3.11
CA ASP A 33 -9.72 1.24 2.45
C ASP A 33 -9.35 0.01 3.29
N VAL A 34 -8.52 0.17 4.34
CA VAL A 34 -8.07 -0.94 5.19
C VAL A 34 -8.83 -0.95 6.52
N SER A 35 -9.68 -1.96 6.71
CA SER A 35 -10.41 -2.14 7.97
C SER A 35 -9.60 -2.92 9.03
N SER A 36 -9.59 -2.42 10.26
CA SER A 36 -9.04 -3.16 11.41
C SER A 36 -9.81 -4.43 11.75
N ASP A 37 -11.07 -4.54 11.37
CA ASP A 37 -11.87 -5.75 11.61
C ASP A 37 -11.36 -6.94 10.80
N ILE A 38 -10.74 -6.68 9.65
CA ILE A 38 -10.17 -7.70 8.76
C ILE A 38 -8.72 -7.98 9.15
N PHE A 39 -7.90 -6.93 9.32
CA PHE A 39 -6.45 -7.08 9.46
C PHE A 39 -5.95 -7.13 10.91
N GLY A 40 -6.76 -6.78 11.90
CA GLY A 40 -6.41 -6.83 13.32
C GLY A 40 -5.08 -6.13 13.64
N THR A 41 -4.09 -6.88 14.13
CA THR A 41 -2.76 -6.34 14.47
C THR A 41 -1.91 -6.01 13.23
N GLN A 42 -2.29 -6.50 12.05
CA GLN A 42 -1.61 -6.25 10.79
C GLN A 42 -2.14 -5.00 10.06
N THR A 43 -3.14 -4.29 10.60
CA THR A 43 -3.73 -3.10 9.94
C THR A 43 -2.69 -2.07 9.54
N ASP A 44 -1.76 -1.73 10.43
CA ASP A 44 -0.73 -0.74 10.11
C ASP A 44 0.25 -1.24 9.04
N ARG A 45 0.43 -2.56 8.91
CA ARG A 45 1.23 -3.16 7.83
C ARG A 45 0.45 -3.12 6.51
N ALA A 46 -0.84 -3.42 6.55
CA ALA A 46 -1.73 -3.39 5.40
C ALA A 46 -1.84 -1.96 4.84
N VAL A 47 -2.06 -0.95 5.69
CA VAL A 47 -2.05 0.46 5.30
C VAL A 47 -0.73 0.83 4.64
N ARG A 48 0.42 0.50 5.26
CA ARG A 48 1.76 0.79 4.70
C ARG A 48 1.96 0.19 3.30
N LEU A 49 1.59 -1.07 3.09
CA LEU A 49 1.74 -1.74 1.79
C LEU A 49 0.82 -1.14 0.73
N LEU A 50 -0.43 -0.85 1.08
CA LEU A 50 -1.38 -0.22 0.16
C LEU A 50 -0.96 1.22 -0.18
N SER A 51 -0.49 2.00 0.80
CA SER A 51 0.07 3.33 0.53
C SER A 51 1.26 3.27 -0.42
N ALA A 52 2.21 2.34 -0.20
CA ALA A 52 3.36 2.16 -1.08
C ALA A 52 2.93 1.79 -2.51
N HIS A 53 1.94 0.91 -2.65
CA HIS A 53 1.35 0.60 -3.96
C HIS A 53 0.78 1.84 -4.65
N ILE A 54 -0.06 2.63 -3.95
CA ILE A 54 -0.67 3.85 -4.50
C ILE A 54 0.40 4.85 -4.94
N VAL A 55 1.41 5.10 -4.09
CA VAL A 55 2.51 6.01 -4.44
C VAL A 55 3.27 5.51 -5.67
N SER A 56 3.63 4.22 -5.72
CA SER A 56 4.32 3.65 -6.89
C SER A 56 3.53 3.85 -8.19
N ILE A 57 2.21 3.61 -8.16
CA ILE A 57 1.35 3.81 -9.33
C ILE A 57 1.31 5.29 -9.75
N GLN A 58 1.13 6.21 -8.79
CA GLN A 58 1.09 7.64 -9.08
C GLN A 58 2.41 8.13 -9.68
N LEU A 59 3.55 7.70 -9.15
CA LEU A 59 4.86 8.08 -9.67
C LEU A 59 5.10 7.54 -11.09
N SER A 60 4.72 6.29 -11.36
CA SER A 60 4.80 5.73 -12.71
C SER A 60 3.91 6.49 -13.70
N GLN A 61 2.67 6.81 -13.32
CA GLN A 61 1.75 7.60 -14.15
C GLN A 61 2.29 9.02 -14.39
N MET A 62 2.81 9.69 -13.36
CA MET A 62 3.45 11.00 -13.50
C MET A 62 4.65 10.93 -14.44
N GLY A 63 5.49 9.90 -14.34
CA GLY A 63 6.61 9.66 -15.25
C GLY A 63 6.15 9.56 -16.71
N VAL A 64 5.13 8.75 -16.99
CA VAL A 64 4.54 8.63 -18.34
C VAL A 64 4.03 9.99 -18.85
N MET A 65 3.31 10.75 -18.01
CA MET A 65 2.74 12.05 -18.38
C MET A 65 3.79 13.10 -18.75
N ILE A 66 4.98 13.07 -18.12
CA ILE A 66 6.08 13.99 -18.44
C ILE A 66 7.04 13.44 -19.52
N GLY A 67 6.68 12.32 -20.16
CA GLY A 67 7.47 11.70 -21.22
C GLY A 67 8.67 10.87 -20.74
N ALA A 68 8.74 10.51 -19.46
CA ALA A 68 9.73 9.56 -18.94
C ALA A 68 9.35 8.14 -19.38
N THR A 69 10.17 7.54 -20.23
CA THR A 69 9.89 6.25 -20.90
C THR A 69 10.04 5.03 -19.98
N ASP A 70 10.60 5.18 -18.78
CA ASP A 70 11.13 4.07 -17.96
C ASP A 70 10.24 3.67 -16.76
N GLY A 71 8.96 4.04 -16.78
CA GLY A 71 8.01 3.80 -15.70
C GLY A 71 6.84 2.91 -16.11
N LYS A 72 7.08 1.77 -16.77
CA LYS A 72 5.97 0.85 -17.09
C LYS A 72 5.58 0.07 -15.84
N VAL A 73 4.34 0.29 -15.40
CA VAL A 73 3.66 -0.58 -14.45
C VAL A 73 3.34 -1.89 -15.17
N TYR A 74 3.77 -3.03 -14.62
CA TYR A 74 3.51 -4.35 -15.18
C TYR A 74 2.43 -5.05 -14.35
N GLY A 75 1.27 -5.35 -14.95
CA GLY A 75 0.14 -6.00 -14.29
C GLY A 75 -1.08 -5.10 -14.11
N GLU A 76 -2.17 -5.65 -13.57
CA GLU A 76 -3.43 -4.95 -13.33
C GLU A 76 -3.76 -4.93 -11.82
N GLY A 77 -4.41 -3.85 -11.35
CA GLY A 77 -4.82 -3.72 -9.96
C GLY A 77 -3.66 -3.86 -8.97
N LEU A 78 -3.83 -4.70 -7.94
CA LEU A 78 -2.80 -4.95 -6.91
C LEU A 78 -1.55 -5.65 -7.46
N ASP A 79 -1.66 -6.41 -8.56
CA ASP A 79 -0.53 -7.15 -9.11
C ASP A 79 0.47 -6.24 -9.85
N ALA A 80 0.07 -4.99 -10.09
CA ALA A 80 0.80 -3.95 -10.80
C ALA A 80 2.10 -3.48 -10.11
N THR A 81 2.25 -3.76 -8.81
CA THR A 81 3.47 -3.41 -8.04
C THR A 81 3.79 -4.52 -7.05
N LEU A 82 5.06 -4.64 -6.63
CA LEU A 82 5.46 -5.59 -5.59
C LEU A 82 4.75 -5.33 -4.25
N TYR A 83 4.52 -4.07 -3.88
CA TYR A 83 3.81 -3.72 -2.64
C TYR A 83 2.34 -4.14 -2.68
N GLY A 84 1.69 -4.01 -3.84
CA GLY A 84 0.32 -4.46 -4.06
C GLY A 84 0.19 -5.99 -4.00
N GLN A 85 1.17 -6.73 -4.54
CA GLN A 85 1.22 -8.19 -4.42
C GLN A 85 1.40 -8.62 -2.95
N GLU A 86 2.26 -7.94 -2.20
CA GLU A 86 2.44 -8.19 -0.76
C GLU A 86 1.18 -7.85 0.05
N PHE A 87 0.50 -6.76 -0.30
CA PHE A 87 -0.80 -6.42 0.28
C PHE A 87 -1.82 -7.52 -0.01
N LYS A 88 -1.91 -8.01 -1.24
CA LYS A 88 -2.79 -9.11 -1.63
C LYS A 88 -2.53 -10.38 -0.83
N ARG A 89 -1.26 -10.81 -0.69
CA ARG A 89 -0.88 -11.96 0.15
C ARG A 89 -1.31 -11.78 1.61
N LEU A 90 -1.17 -10.57 2.13
CA LEU A 90 -1.60 -10.22 3.48
C LEU A 90 -3.12 -10.27 3.63
N SER A 91 -3.87 -9.76 2.64
CA SER A 91 -5.33 -9.78 2.59
C SER A 91 -5.89 -11.20 2.52
N ASP A 92 -5.27 -12.06 1.70
CA ASP A 92 -5.66 -13.47 1.58
C ASP A 92 -5.46 -14.18 2.94
N SER A 93 -4.30 -13.95 3.58
CA SER A 93 -4.00 -14.52 4.90
C SER A 93 -4.95 -14.02 6.01
N ALA A 94 -5.35 -12.75 5.97
CA ALA A 94 -6.29 -12.16 6.92
C ALA A 94 -7.71 -12.72 6.72
N SER A 95 -8.10 -12.95 5.46
CA SER A 95 -9.39 -13.54 5.11
C SER A 95 -9.49 -15.01 5.55
N ASP A 96 -8.43 -15.80 5.35
CA ASP A 96 -8.37 -17.18 5.82
C ASP A 96 -8.42 -17.27 7.35
N ALA A 97 -7.76 -16.36 8.06
CA ALA A 97 -7.83 -16.29 9.52
C ALA A 97 -9.24 -15.94 10.02
N SER A 98 -9.99 -15.12 9.28
CA SER A 98 -11.38 -14.79 9.59
C SER A 98 -12.35 -15.97 9.40
N ILE A 99 -12.04 -16.92 8.49
CA ILE A 99 -12.89 -18.10 8.21
C ILE A 99 -12.73 -19.19 9.30
N ILE A 100 -11.55 -19.26 9.95
CA ILE A 100 -11.26 -20.26 10.99
C ILE A 100 -11.79 -19.82 12.39
N GLY A 101 -12.38 -18.63 12.49
CA GLY A 101 -12.73 -17.96 13.75
C GLY A 101 -14.09 -18.25 14.40
N PHE A 102 -14.81 -19.35 14.09
CA PHE A 102 -16.03 -19.72 14.82
C PHE A 102 -16.29 -21.24 14.88
N VAL A 103 -15.56 -21.94 15.75
CA VAL A 103 -16.05 -23.15 16.45
C VAL A 103 -15.46 -23.13 17.87
N VAL A 104 -16.18 -22.52 18.82
CA VAL A 104 -16.23 -22.93 20.24
C VAL A 104 -17.65 -22.66 20.74
#